data_AF-A0A939KGI3-F1
#
_entry.id   AF-A0A939KGI3-F1
#
_cell.length_a   1.000
_cell.length_b   1.000
_cell.length_c   1.000
_cell.angle_alpha   90.00
_cell.angle_beta   90.00
_cell.angle_gamma   90.00
#
_symmetry.space_group_name_H-M   'P 1'
#
loop_
_entity.id
_entity.type
_entity.pdbx_description
1 polymer ?
#
loop_
_entity_poly.entity_id
_entity_poly.type
_entity_poly.pdbx_seq_one_letter_code
_entity_poly.pdbx_strand_id
1 'polypeptide(L)'
;MRKNMLRILAILMALSLLVACGNQTDGDLEALKGDITKLEEKLATVEADNAELMEENEALKAEIEALKSGETPEEPVDENPMEEEEEELPIFGAEEDGTMIQASTIVVKTDEPLINKMNMMGQELGEAVFGGLTMEAVEIREEDGKDILYVDLKEEENADPSWVYDYFQGSTGGLVTETALTETFLQREYGGIWIDGVHFTLNGETIEYDHVPNLRETILR
;
A
#
# COMPACT_ATOMS: atom_id res chain seq x y z
N MET A 1 2.15 15.88 -68.54
CA MET A 1 1.20 15.07 -67.73
C MET A 1 1.78 13.73 -67.23
N ARG A 2 2.49 12.93 -68.05
CA ARG A 2 3.03 11.61 -67.62
C ARG A 2 4.04 11.63 -66.45
N LYS A 3 4.89 12.67 -66.31
CA LYS A 3 5.88 12.74 -65.21
C LYS A 3 5.28 13.08 -63.84
N ASN A 4 4.19 13.85 -63.79
CA ASN A 4 3.51 14.18 -62.53
C ASN A 4 2.59 13.04 -62.08
N MET A 5 2.01 12.29 -63.04
CA MET A 5 1.22 11.09 -62.74
C MET A 5 2.09 9.95 -62.18
N LEU A 6 3.34 9.80 -62.66
CA LEU A 6 4.28 8.81 -62.14
C LEU A 6 4.76 9.14 -60.71
N ARG A 7 4.89 10.44 -60.37
CA ARG A 7 5.25 10.88 -59.02
C ARG A 7 4.11 10.70 -58.01
N ILE A 8 2.86 10.92 -58.43
CA ILE A 8 1.68 10.70 -57.59
C ILE A 8 1.47 9.20 -57.34
N LEU A 9 1.71 8.34 -58.33
CA LEU A 9 1.64 6.88 -58.18
C LEU A 9 2.73 6.33 -57.24
N ALA A 10 3.94 6.90 -57.28
CA ALA A 10 5.04 6.51 -56.39
C ALA A 10 4.81 6.93 -54.93
N ILE A 11 4.13 8.06 -54.69
CA ILE A 11 3.76 8.51 -53.34
C ILE A 11 2.61 7.65 -52.78
N LEU A 12 1.66 7.22 -53.61
CA LEU A 12 0.58 6.31 -53.21
C LEU A 12 1.06 4.87 -52.92
N MET A 13 2.08 4.37 -53.63
CA MET A 13 2.71 3.07 -53.30
C MET A 13 3.60 3.11 -52.05
N ALA A 14 4.13 4.28 -51.68
CA ALA A 14 4.87 4.46 -50.44
C ALA A 14 3.95 4.57 -49.21
N LEU A 15 2.70 5.05 -49.38
CA LEU A 15 1.71 5.07 -48.29
C LEU A 15 1.12 3.70 -47.95
N SER A 16 1.26 2.69 -48.83
CA SER A 16 0.79 1.32 -48.57
C SER A 16 1.83 0.41 -47.90
N LEU A 17 2.96 0.93 -47.45
CA LEU A 17 4.04 0.16 -46.81
C LEU A 17 4.34 0.58 -45.35
N LEU A 18 3.43 1.32 -44.70
CA LEU A 18 3.54 1.67 -43.27
C LEU A 18 2.48 0.99 -42.38
N VAL A 19 2.03 -0.21 -42.75
CA VAL A 19 1.36 -1.14 -41.82
C VAL A 19 2.30 -2.32 -41.57
N ALA A 20 3.40 -2.03 -40.88
CA ALA A 20 4.36 -3.03 -40.41
C ALA A 20 5.16 -2.48 -39.19
N CYS A 21 4.44 -1.98 -38.19
CA CYS A 21 4.83 -1.95 -36.79
C CYS A 21 3.54 -2.36 -36.08
N GLY A 22 3.44 -3.40 -35.27
CA GLY A 22 4.39 -4.00 -34.36
C GLY A 22 3.53 -4.38 -33.15
N ASN A 23 3.59 -5.63 -32.74
CA ASN A 23 2.68 -6.35 -31.85
C ASN A 23 2.73 -5.88 -30.36
N GLN A 24 2.76 -4.57 -30.09
CA GLN A 24 2.84 -3.99 -28.73
C GLN A 24 1.51 -3.43 -28.20
N THR A 25 0.50 -3.20 -29.03
CA THR A 25 -0.75 -2.55 -28.59
C THR A 25 -1.68 -3.44 -27.78
N ASP A 26 -1.63 -4.76 -27.98
CA ASP A 26 -2.57 -5.67 -27.33
C ASP A 26 -2.20 -5.93 -25.86
N GLY A 27 -0.91 -5.94 -25.53
CA GLY A 27 -0.44 -6.06 -24.15
C GLY A 27 -0.75 -4.81 -23.32
N ASP A 28 -0.50 -3.63 -23.89
CA ASP A 28 -0.80 -2.35 -23.24
C ASP A 28 -2.31 -2.14 -23.07
N LEU A 29 -3.14 -2.62 -24.01
CA LEU A 29 -4.60 -2.53 -23.92
C LEU A 29 -5.18 -3.46 -22.84
N GLU A 30 -4.64 -4.68 -22.70
CA GLU A 30 -5.08 -5.61 -21.65
C GLU A 30 -4.61 -5.16 -20.25
N ALA A 31 -3.40 -4.60 -20.15
CA ALA A 31 -2.93 -3.95 -18.92
C ALA A 31 -3.85 -2.78 -18.52
N LEU A 32 -4.17 -1.89 -19.47
CA LEU A 32 -5.05 -0.75 -19.23
C LEU A 32 -6.47 -1.16 -18.81
N LYS A 33 -7.00 -2.27 -19.36
CA LYS A 33 -8.28 -2.83 -18.90
C LYS A 33 -8.22 -3.33 -17.47
N GLY A 34 -7.12 -3.99 -17.09
CA GLY A 34 -6.89 -4.43 -15.71
C GLY A 34 -6.88 -3.26 -14.73
N ASP A 35 -6.17 -2.18 -15.07
CA ASP A 35 -6.11 -0.98 -14.25
C ASP A 35 -7.49 -0.30 -14.14
N ILE A 36 -8.26 -0.23 -15.24
CA ILE A 36 -9.64 0.27 -15.21
C ILE A 36 -10.51 -0.55 -14.27
N THR A 37 -10.43 -1.88 -14.30
CA THR A 37 -11.23 -2.72 -13.40
C THR A 37 -10.86 -2.52 -11.93
N LYS A 38 -9.56 -2.39 -11.62
CA LYS A 38 -9.10 -2.08 -10.25
C LYS A 38 -9.59 -0.71 -9.78
N LEU A 39 -9.55 0.30 -10.64
CA LEU A 39 -10.05 1.63 -10.33
C LEU A 39 -11.57 1.64 -10.12
N GLU A 40 -12.32 0.87 -10.90
CA GLU A 40 -13.77 0.71 -10.71
C GLU A 40 -14.10 0.06 -9.36
N GLU A 41 -13.33 -0.95 -8.93
CA GLU A 41 -13.48 -1.57 -7.60
C GLU A 41 -13.11 -0.62 -6.45
N LYS A 42 -11.99 0.11 -6.57
CA LYS A 42 -11.59 1.15 -5.61
C LYS A 42 -12.66 2.25 -5.50
N LEU A 43 -13.21 2.71 -6.63
CA LEU A 43 -14.24 3.73 -6.65
C LEU A 43 -15.53 3.25 -5.97
N ALA A 44 -15.95 2.01 -6.25
CA ALA A 44 -17.14 1.44 -5.61
C ALA A 44 -16.99 1.34 -4.09
N THR A 45 -15.79 0.99 -3.61
CA THR A 45 -15.49 0.91 -2.17
C THR A 45 -15.53 2.32 -1.54
N VAL A 46 -14.83 3.28 -2.13
CA VAL A 46 -14.81 4.68 -1.64
C VAL A 46 -16.21 5.32 -1.67
N GLU A 47 -17.04 4.98 -2.64
CA GLU A 47 -18.43 5.47 -2.69
C GLU A 47 -19.30 4.86 -1.57
N ALA A 48 -19.07 3.60 -1.20
CA ALA A 48 -19.74 2.97 -0.06
C ALA A 48 -19.32 3.61 1.27
N ASP A 49 -18.01 3.75 1.50
CA ASP A 49 -17.47 4.35 2.73
C ASP A 49 -17.95 5.81 2.89
N ASN A 50 -18.01 6.58 1.80
CA ASN A 50 -18.53 7.95 1.85
C ASN A 50 -20.02 8.00 2.19
N ALA A 51 -20.82 7.02 1.75
CA ALA A 51 -22.24 6.97 2.07
C ALA A 51 -22.46 6.70 3.57
N GLU A 52 -21.69 5.76 4.13
CA GLU A 52 -21.71 5.44 5.56
C GLU A 52 -21.24 6.61 6.43
N LEU A 53 -20.11 7.24 6.06
CA LEU A 53 -19.61 8.44 6.75
C LEU A 53 -20.60 9.60 6.68
N MET A 54 -21.35 9.75 5.59
CA MET A 54 -22.39 10.77 5.50
C MET A 54 -23.56 10.49 6.46
N GLU A 55 -23.94 9.23 6.63
CA GLU A 55 -24.97 8.81 7.57
C GLU A 55 -24.54 9.05 9.02
N GLU A 56 -23.31 8.67 9.36
CA GLU A 56 -22.73 8.89 10.69
C GLU A 56 -22.61 10.40 11.01
N ASN A 57 -22.16 11.21 10.05
CA ASN A 57 -22.06 12.66 10.23
C ASN A 57 -23.42 13.32 10.46
N GLU A 58 -24.48 12.85 9.81
CA GLU A 58 -25.84 13.36 10.04
C GLU A 58 -26.36 12.93 11.42
N ALA A 59 -26.08 11.69 11.86
CA ALA A 59 -26.42 11.22 13.20
C ALA A 59 -25.70 12.02 14.31
N LEU A 60 -24.39 12.23 14.18
CA LEU A 60 -23.59 13.01 15.13
C LEU A 60 -23.99 14.48 15.17
N LYS A 61 -24.35 15.09 14.03
CA LYS A 61 -24.90 16.45 14.01
C LYS A 61 -26.22 16.52 14.78
N ALA A 62 -27.11 15.55 14.59
CA ALA A 62 -28.37 15.47 15.31
C ALA A 62 -28.15 15.31 16.83
N GLU A 63 -27.17 14.50 17.23
CA GLU A 63 -26.79 14.33 18.64
C GLU A 63 -26.22 15.62 19.25
N ILE A 64 -25.33 16.32 18.54
CA ILE A 64 -24.78 17.61 18.98
C ILE A 64 -25.88 18.68 19.10
N GLU A 65 -26.86 18.71 18.21
CA GLU A 65 -27.99 19.65 18.30
C GLU A 65 -28.92 19.32 19.48
N ALA A 66 -29.17 18.04 19.75
CA ALA A 66 -29.95 17.60 20.92
C ALA A 66 -29.24 17.93 22.25
N LEU A 67 -27.92 17.73 22.33
CA LEU A 67 -27.12 18.09 23.51
C LEU A 67 -27.05 19.61 23.74
N LYS A 68 -27.16 20.42 22.69
CA LYS A 68 -27.19 21.89 22.78
C LYS A 68 -28.55 22.45 23.20
N SER A 69 -29.66 21.75 22.94
CA SER A 69 -31.01 22.23 23.26
C SER A 69 -31.50 21.84 24.66
N GLY A 70 -30.83 20.89 25.34
CA GLY A 70 -31.12 20.54 26.73
C GLY A 70 -32.44 19.80 26.95
N GLU A 71 -33.05 19.28 25.90
CA GLU A 71 -34.21 18.38 25.98
C GLU A 71 -33.75 16.98 25.59
N THR A 72 -33.70 16.07 26.57
CA THR A 72 -33.54 14.63 26.33
C THR A 72 -34.89 14.07 25.86
N PRO A 73 -35.03 13.55 24.63
CA PRO A 73 -36.14 12.69 24.29
C PRO A 73 -35.78 11.27 24.77
N GLU A 74 -36.57 10.73 25.69
CA GLU A 74 -36.59 9.30 25.93
C GLU A 74 -37.30 8.62 24.74
N GLU A 75 -36.64 7.62 24.14
CA GLU A 75 -37.14 6.37 23.51
C GLU A 75 -36.28 5.96 22.29
N PRO A 76 -36.33 4.69 21.84
CA PRO A 76 -36.17 3.40 22.52
C PRO A 76 -34.73 2.87 22.33
N VAL A 77 -34.27 2.00 23.23
CA VAL A 77 -32.98 1.31 23.06
C VAL A 77 -33.13 0.31 21.92
N ASP A 78 -32.52 0.60 20.77
CA ASP A 78 -32.19 -0.42 19.78
C ASP A 78 -30.98 -1.18 20.33
N GLU A 79 -31.26 -2.31 20.99
CA GLU A 79 -30.25 -3.24 21.49
C GLU A 79 -29.68 -4.04 20.32
N ASN A 80 -28.93 -3.40 19.44
CA ASN A 80 -27.88 -4.09 18.71
C ASN A 80 -26.80 -3.09 18.28
N PRO A 81 -25.72 -2.92 19.06
CA PRO A 81 -24.53 -2.29 18.50
C PRO A 81 -24.11 -3.20 17.35
N MET A 82 -24.08 -2.65 16.13
CA MET A 82 -23.45 -3.30 14.99
C MET A 82 -22.00 -3.54 15.45
N GLU A 83 -21.65 -4.81 15.72
CA GLU A 83 -20.31 -5.17 16.15
C GLU A 83 -19.37 -4.71 15.03
N GLU A 84 -18.46 -3.80 15.34
CA GLU A 84 -17.45 -3.33 14.40
C GLU A 84 -16.67 -4.56 13.91
N GLU A 85 -16.69 -4.83 12.61
CA GLU A 85 -16.02 -6.00 12.06
C GLU A 85 -14.50 -5.83 12.24
N GLU A 86 -13.84 -6.86 12.76
CA GLU A 86 -12.40 -6.88 12.96
C GLU A 86 -11.74 -7.87 11.99
N GLU A 87 -10.51 -7.57 11.57
CA GLU A 87 -9.65 -8.48 10.82
C GLU A 87 -8.32 -8.70 11.53
N GLU A 88 -7.75 -9.88 11.32
CA GLU A 88 -6.43 -10.26 11.82
C GLU A 88 -5.38 -10.03 10.73
N LEU A 89 -4.37 -9.21 11.03
CA LEU A 89 -3.25 -8.96 10.13
C LEU A 89 -1.97 -9.59 10.70
N PRO A 90 -1.37 -10.57 10.01
CA PRO A 90 -0.14 -11.21 10.47
C PRO A 90 1.06 -10.27 10.35
N ILE A 91 1.96 -10.37 11.32
CA ILE A 91 3.26 -9.70 11.32
C ILE A 91 4.32 -10.76 11.05
N PHE A 92 5.17 -10.52 10.06
CA PHE A 92 6.11 -11.50 9.57
C PHE A 92 7.54 -11.22 10.03
N GLY A 93 8.22 -12.30 10.41
CA GLY A 93 9.67 -12.37 10.57
C GLY A 93 10.27 -13.28 9.50
N ALA A 94 11.54 -13.62 9.66
CA ALA A 94 12.20 -14.61 8.81
C ALA A 94 13.23 -15.44 9.56
N GLU A 95 13.38 -16.69 9.14
CA GLU A 95 14.46 -17.59 9.55
C GLU A 95 15.79 -17.20 8.86
N GLU A 96 16.91 -17.73 9.34
CA GLU A 96 18.26 -17.40 8.81
C GLU A 96 18.44 -17.62 7.29
N ASP A 97 17.62 -18.47 6.67
CA ASP A 97 17.65 -18.73 5.23
C ASP A 97 16.68 -17.84 4.41
N GLY A 98 16.01 -16.90 5.06
CA GLY A 98 15.01 -16.01 4.45
C GLY A 98 13.61 -16.61 4.36
N THR A 99 13.38 -17.80 4.93
CA THR A 99 12.03 -18.37 5.01
C THR A 99 11.17 -17.48 5.91
N MET A 100 10.12 -16.90 5.31
CA MET A 100 9.13 -16.10 6.04
C MET A 100 8.42 -16.95 7.10
N ILE A 101 8.26 -16.38 8.30
CA ILE A 101 7.47 -16.95 9.39
C ILE A 101 6.52 -15.90 9.95
N GLN A 102 5.37 -16.32 10.46
CA GLN A 102 4.49 -15.42 11.21
C GLN A 102 5.05 -15.24 12.62
N ALA A 103 5.44 -14.02 12.97
CA ALA A 103 6.02 -13.65 14.26
C ALA A 103 4.95 -13.22 15.27
N SER A 104 3.95 -12.46 14.82
CA SER A 104 2.83 -11.98 15.64
C SER A 104 1.58 -11.76 14.77
N THR A 105 0.51 -11.26 15.38
CA THR A 105 -0.73 -10.85 14.72
C THR A 105 -1.28 -9.62 15.43
N ILE A 106 -1.75 -8.64 14.67
CA ILE A 106 -2.59 -7.56 15.20
C ILE A 106 -4.05 -7.79 14.81
N VAL A 107 -4.95 -7.26 15.63
CA VAL A 107 -6.38 -7.20 15.34
C VAL A 107 -6.73 -5.73 15.10
N VAL A 108 -7.34 -5.45 13.95
CA VAL A 108 -7.72 -4.09 13.55
C VAL A 108 -9.17 -4.09 13.09
N LYS A 109 -9.85 -2.95 13.24
CA LYS A 109 -11.17 -2.80 12.61
C LYS A 109 -11.02 -2.80 11.09
N THR A 110 -11.98 -3.40 10.40
CA THR A 110 -11.97 -3.49 8.93
C THR A 110 -12.08 -2.11 8.27
N ASP A 111 -12.78 -1.17 8.90
CA ASP A 111 -12.96 0.22 8.47
C ASP A 111 -11.79 1.17 8.83
N GLU A 112 -10.80 0.69 9.60
CA GLU A 112 -9.65 1.50 10.00
C GLU A 112 -8.88 1.97 8.74
N PRO A 113 -8.54 3.27 8.62
CA PRO A 113 -7.78 3.77 7.49
C PRO A 113 -6.49 2.98 7.25
N LEU A 114 -6.22 2.62 5.99
CA LEU A 114 -5.08 1.76 5.64
C LEU A 114 -3.75 2.24 6.22
N ILE A 115 -3.48 3.56 6.20
CA ILE A 115 -2.25 4.12 6.77
C ILE A 115 -2.13 3.89 8.29
N ASN A 116 -3.25 3.87 9.02
CA ASN A 116 -3.26 3.60 10.45
C ASN A 116 -3.00 2.11 10.70
N LYS A 117 -3.61 1.22 9.91
CA LYS A 117 -3.28 -0.22 9.91
C LYS A 117 -1.78 -0.43 9.69
N MET A 118 -1.18 0.25 8.71
CA MET A 118 0.27 0.17 8.44
C MET A 118 1.11 0.63 9.64
N ASN A 119 0.72 1.72 10.31
CA ASN A 119 1.41 2.18 11.52
C ASN A 119 1.31 1.15 12.67
N MET A 120 0.13 0.55 12.88
CA MET A 120 -0.06 -0.50 13.89
C MET A 120 0.80 -1.73 13.58
N MET A 121 0.89 -2.12 12.31
CA MET A 121 1.75 -3.22 11.88
C MET A 121 3.23 -2.90 12.06
N GLY A 122 3.66 -1.69 11.73
CA GLY A 122 5.02 -1.23 11.95
C GLY A 122 5.40 -1.21 13.43
N GLN A 123 4.49 -0.79 14.30
CA GLN A 123 4.70 -0.83 15.74
C GLN A 123 4.88 -2.27 16.24
N GLU A 124 3.94 -3.17 15.92
CA GLU A 124 4.03 -4.57 16.36
C GLU A 124 5.26 -5.27 15.77
N LEU A 125 5.61 -4.98 14.52
CA LEU A 125 6.84 -5.50 13.90
C LEU A 125 8.09 -5.05 14.64
N GLY A 126 8.15 -3.77 15.01
CA GLY A 126 9.20 -3.19 15.84
C GLY A 126 9.37 -3.95 17.15
N GLU A 127 8.26 -4.15 17.87
CA GLU A 127 8.24 -4.83 19.17
C GLU A 127 8.56 -6.33 19.08
N ALA A 128 7.93 -7.04 18.14
CA ALA A 128 8.00 -8.49 18.05
C ALA A 128 9.28 -9.01 17.38
N VAL A 129 9.85 -8.26 16.44
CA VAL A 129 10.98 -8.72 15.60
C VAL A 129 12.24 -7.86 15.81
N PHE A 130 12.09 -6.55 15.95
CA PHE A 130 13.21 -5.60 15.93
C PHE A 130 13.57 -4.99 17.29
N GLY A 131 13.24 -5.70 18.38
CA GLY A 131 13.65 -5.33 19.73
C GLY A 131 13.12 -3.97 20.21
N GLY A 132 12.01 -3.52 19.63
CA GLY A 132 11.38 -2.23 19.93
C GLY A 132 11.81 -1.07 19.04
N LEU A 133 12.58 -1.32 17.97
CA LEU A 133 12.90 -0.26 17.00
C LEU A 133 11.64 0.30 16.37
N THR A 134 11.58 1.63 16.28
CA THR A 134 10.41 2.33 15.74
C THR A 134 10.51 2.45 14.22
N MET A 135 9.36 2.38 13.57
CA MET A 135 9.16 2.74 12.17
C MET A 135 7.81 3.44 12.01
N GLU A 136 7.71 4.29 11.00
CA GLU A 136 6.53 5.13 10.77
C GLU A 136 6.06 4.94 9.33
N ALA A 137 4.79 4.55 9.15
CA ALA A 137 4.14 4.61 7.86
C ALA A 137 3.76 6.08 7.58
N VAL A 138 4.57 6.75 6.78
CA VAL A 138 4.53 8.20 6.57
C VAL A 138 3.34 8.59 5.69
N GLU A 139 3.18 7.89 4.56
CA GLU A 139 2.10 8.14 3.60
C GLU A 139 2.00 7.01 2.57
N ILE A 140 0.87 6.99 1.85
CA ILE A 140 0.67 6.18 0.64
C ILE A 140 0.54 7.15 -0.53
N ARG A 141 1.36 6.97 -1.57
CA ARG A 141 1.34 7.80 -2.79
C ARG A 141 0.99 6.94 -4.00
N GLU A 142 0.18 7.48 -4.90
CA GLU A 142 -0.01 6.87 -6.21
C GLU A 142 1.15 7.25 -7.14
N GLU A 143 1.86 6.24 -7.63
CA GLU A 143 2.98 6.37 -8.56
C GLU A 143 2.80 5.38 -9.71
N ASP A 144 2.72 5.88 -10.95
CA ASP A 144 2.46 5.06 -12.14
C ASP A 144 1.24 4.12 -11.99
N GLY A 145 0.18 4.62 -11.34
CA GLY A 145 -1.07 3.88 -11.10
C GLY A 145 -1.00 2.83 -9.98
N LYS A 146 0.07 2.84 -9.18
CA LYS A 146 0.30 1.92 -8.05
C LYS A 146 0.33 2.68 -6.74
N ASP A 147 -0.32 2.14 -5.72
CA ASP A 147 -0.26 2.70 -4.37
C ASP A 147 1.01 2.23 -3.67
N ILE A 148 1.95 3.16 -3.43
CA ILE A 148 3.23 2.91 -2.78
C ILE A 148 3.21 3.46 -1.36
N LEU A 149 3.41 2.58 -0.38
CA LEU A 149 3.62 2.96 1.02
C LEU A 149 5.05 3.44 1.24
N TYR A 150 5.21 4.59 1.86
CA TYR A 150 6.49 5.09 2.33
C TYR A 150 6.62 4.86 3.84
N VAL A 151 7.62 4.07 4.23
CA VAL A 151 7.93 3.76 5.63
C VAL A 151 9.28 4.35 5.99
N ASP A 152 9.35 5.07 7.10
CA ASP A 152 10.59 5.60 7.65
C ASP A 152 11.00 4.82 8.91
N LEU A 153 12.12 4.11 8.81
CA LEU A 153 12.76 3.44 9.92
C LEU A 153 13.46 4.48 10.79
N LYS A 154 13.25 4.44 12.11
CA LYS A 154 13.84 5.43 13.02
C LYS A 154 15.02 4.83 13.77
N GLU A 155 16.17 5.48 13.66
CA GLU A 155 17.33 5.20 14.49
C GLU A 155 17.30 6.15 15.69
N GLU A 156 17.43 5.61 16.90
CA GLU A 156 17.63 6.42 18.09
C GLU A 156 19.13 6.72 18.28
N GLU A 157 19.47 7.99 18.55
CA GLU A 157 20.86 8.36 18.78
C GLU A 157 21.42 7.68 20.03
N ASN A 158 22.42 6.80 19.84
CA ASN A 158 23.13 6.08 20.90
C ASN A 158 22.28 5.08 21.70
N ALA A 159 21.22 4.53 21.09
CA ALA A 159 20.44 3.43 21.68
C ALA A 159 20.86 2.07 21.10
N ASP A 160 20.73 1.04 21.94
CA ASP A 160 20.66 -0.35 21.51
C ASP A 160 19.20 -0.80 21.73
N PRO A 161 18.54 -1.46 20.76
CA PRO A 161 19.07 -1.93 19.47
C PRO A 161 19.12 -0.85 18.37
N SER A 162 19.84 -1.14 17.28
CA SER A 162 20.07 -0.27 16.12
C SER A 162 19.79 -0.97 14.79
N TRP A 163 19.12 -0.27 13.85
CA TRP A 163 18.89 -0.81 12.50
C TRP A 163 20.20 -1.15 11.81
N VAL A 164 21.14 -0.19 11.83
CA VAL A 164 22.39 -0.32 11.08
C VAL A 164 23.32 -1.35 11.71
N TYR A 165 23.44 -1.36 13.04
CA TYR A 165 24.45 -2.18 13.72
C TYR A 165 23.96 -3.59 14.09
N ASP A 166 22.66 -3.78 14.30
CA ASP A 166 22.14 -5.08 14.74
C ASP A 166 21.40 -5.84 13.62
N TYR A 167 20.71 -5.12 12.72
CA TYR A 167 19.80 -5.76 11.75
C TYR A 167 20.33 -5.75 10.31
N PHE A 168 20.92 -4.64 9.85
CA PHE A 168 21.47 -4.54 8.50
C PHE A 168 22.84 -5.22 8.35
N GLN A 169 23.41 -5.82 9.41
CA GLN A 169 24.76 -6.39 9.34
C GLN A 169 24.79 -7.80 8.74
N GLY A 170 25.72 -8.00 7.81
CA GLY A 170 25.96 -9.30 7.18
C GLY A 170 24.85 -9.76 6.25
N SER A 171 25.14 -10.73 5.38
CA SER A 171 24.17 -11.19 4.39
C SER A 171 22.95 -11.86 5.00
N THR A 172 23.11 -12.61 6.09
CA THR A 172 22.00 -13.27 6.79
C THR A 172 21.12 -12.26 7.53
N GLY A 173 21.72 -11.34 8.30
CA GLY A 173 20.97 -10.30 9.01
C GLY A 173 20.20 -9.40 8.05
N GLY A 174 20.86 -8.97 6.97
CA GLY A 174 20.22 -8.18 5.92
C GLY A 174 19.05 -8.92 5.25
N LEU A 175 19.22 -10.19 4.86
CA LEU A 175 18.14 -10.99 4.27
C LEU A 175 16.94 -11.13 5.21
N VAL A 176 17.20 -11.48 6.48
CA VAL A 176 16.13 -11.64 7.49
C VAL A 176 15.37 -10.33 7.68
N THR A 177 16.10 -9.22 7.78
CA THR A 177 15.53 -7.89 7.98
C THR A 177 14.68 -7.45 6.79
N GLU A 178 15.20 -7.63 5.58
CA GLU A 178 14.46 -7.34 4.34
C GLU A 178 13.16 -8.13 4.28
N THR A 179 13.22 -9.45 4.47
CA THR A 179 12.03 -10.30 4.40
C THR A 179 10.98 -9.90 5.44
N ALA A 180 11.39 -9.68 6.69
CA ALA A 180 10.45 -9.30 7.75
C ALA A 180 9.74 -7.96 7.45
N LEU A 181 10.50 -6.94 7.01
CA LEU A 181 9.94 -5.65 6.62
C LEU A 181 9.01 -5.79 5.41
N THR A 182 9.48 -6.39 4.32
CA THR A 182 8.73 -6.43 3.07
C THR A 182 7.46 -7.26 3.19
N GLU A 183 7.54 -8.43 3.81
CA GLU A 183 6.39 -9.33 3.88
C GLU A 183 5.33 -8.80 4.86
N THR A 184 5.75 -8.15 5.95
CA THR A 184 4.81 -7.48 6.86
C THR A 184 4.04 -6.38 6.16
N PHE A 185 4.68 -5.44 5.48
CA PHE A 185 3.92 -4.35 4.87
C PHE A 185 3.18 -4.76 3.60
N LEU A 186 3.77 -5.61 2.76
CA LEU A 186 3.16 -5.99 1.48
C LEU A 186 2.03 -7.01 1.66
N GLN A 187 1.99 -7.74 2.77
CA GLN A 187 0.96 -8.75 3.04
C GLN A 187 0.67 -9.60 1.80
N ARG A 188 1.71 -10.23 1.20
CA ARG A 188 1.58 -10.84 -0.13
C ARG A 188 0.46 -11.87 -0.22
N GLU A 189 0.14 -12.54 0.87
CA GLU A 189 -0.93 -13.54 0.96
C GLU A 189 -2.35 -12.95 1.14
N TYR A 190 -2.49 -11.64 1.42
CA TYR A 190 -3.79 -11.01 1.67
C TYR A 190 -4.65 -10.86 0.41
N GLY A 191 -5.84 -11.46 0.36
CA GLY A 191 -6.65 -11.51 -0.86
C GLY A 191 -7.35 -10.20 -1.26
N GLY A 192 -7.41 -9.21 -0.38
CA GLY A 192 -8.15 -7.96 -0.58
C GLY A 192 -7.35 -6.83 -1.22
N ILE A 193 -8.00 -5.67 -1.34
CA ILE A 193 -7.37 -4.42 -1.77
C ILE A 193 -6.30 -4.03 -0.75
N TRP A 194 -5.10 -3.74 -1.23
CA TRP A 194 -3.94 -3.40 -0.41
C TRP A 194 -3.02 -2.46 -1.19
N ILE A 195 -1.86 -2.11 -0.63
CA ILE A 195 -0.79 -1.41 -1.35
C ILE A 195 -0.16 -2.29 -2.42
N ASP A 196 0.32 -1.66 -3.49
CA ASP A 196 1.02 -2.33 -4.60
C ASP A 196 2.54 -2.38 -4.37
N GLY A 197 3.08 -1.56 -3.47
CA GLY A 197 4.50 -1.56 -3.14
C GLY A 197 4.83 -0.80 -1.85
N VAL A 198 6.08 -0.97 -1.39
CA VAL A 198 6.62 -0.31 -0.21
C VAL A 198 8.01 0.26 -0.51
N HIS A 199 8.30 1.43 0.04
CA HIS A 199 9.59 2.10 -0.04
C HIS A 199 10.06 2.44 1.38
N PHE A 200 11.33 2.14 1.69
CA PHE A 200 11.89 2.34 3.01
C PHE A 200 12.92 3.46 3.03
N THR A 201 12.90 4.25 4.10
CA THR A 201 13.92 5.24 4.42
C THR A 201 14.45 4.99 5.83
N LEU A 202 15.62 5.54 6.16
CA LEU A 202 16.17 5.53 7.52
C LEU A 202 16.37 6.98 7.96
N ASN A 203 15.63 7.42 8.99
CA ASN A 203 15.57 8.80 9.44
C ASN A 203 15.28 9.81 8.32
N GLY A 204 14.43 9.42 7.37
CA GLY A 204 14.04 10.20 6.19
C GLY A 204 15.07 10.23 5.07
N GLU A 205 16.19 9.52 5.21
CA GLU A 205 17.22 9.39 4.17
C GLU A 205 17.12 8.06 3.43
N THR A 206 17.57 8.04 2.18
CA THR A 206 17.67 6.82 1.38
C THR A 206 18.61 5.82 2.05
N ILE A 207 18.16 4.57 2.13
CA ILE A 207 18.97 3.46 2.65
C ILE A 207 20.00 3.08 1.58
N GLU A 208 21.29 3.11 1.91
CA GLU A 208 22.39 2.84 0.96
C GLU A 208 23.33 1.70 1.43
N TYR A 209 22.87 0.83 2.34
CA TYR A 209 23.69 -0.22 2.93
C TYR A 209 23.76 -1.48 2.06
N ASP A 210 24.97 -2.03 1.86
CA ASP A 210 25.24 -3.13 0.92
C ASP A 210 24.59 -4.47 1.30
N HIS A 211 24.27 -4.64 2.58
CA HIS A 211 23.69 -5.87 3.10
C HIS A 211 22.16 -5.89 3.02
N VAL A 212 21.53 -4.73 2.79
CA VAL A 212 20.09 -4.59 2.56
C VAL A 212 19.81 -3.91 1.21
N PRO A 213 20.29 -4.49 0.09
CA PRO A 213 20.22 -3.86 -1.22
C PRO A 213 18.79 -3.68 -1.76
N ASN A 214 17.81 -4.47 -1.30
CA ASN A 214 16.43 -4.35 -1.75
C ASN A 214 15.71 -3.15 -1.10
N LEU A 215 16.13 -2.73 0.10
CA LEU A 215 15.55 -1.57 0.79
C LEU A 215 15.90 -0.23 0.14
N ARG A 216 16.83 -0.22 -0.83
CA ARG A 216 17.23 1.00 -1.56
C ARG A 216 16.17 1.46 -2.56
N GLU A 217 15.31 0.53 -2.99
CA GLU A 217 14.37 0.71 -4.09
C GLU A 217 12.94 0.47 -3.59
N THR A 218 11.96 0.88 -4.40
CA THR A 218 10.57 0.49 -4.17
C THR A 218 10.37 -1.00 -4.45
N ILE A 219 9.87 -1.74 -3.47
CA ILE A 219 9.60 -3.18 -3.56
C ILE A 219 8.12 -3.37 -3.85
N LEU A 220 7.80 -4.05 -4.95
CA LEU A 220 6.43 -4.30 -5.37
C LEU A 220 5.87 -5.62 -4.82
N ARG A 221 4.55 -5.64 -4.61
CA ARG A 221 3.74 -6.78 -4.22
C ARG A 221 3.59 -7.80 -5.35
#